data_AF-A0A9E8MWM4-F1
#
_entry.id   AF-A0A9E8MWM4-F1
#
_cell.length_a   1.000
_cell.length_b   1.000
_cell.length_c   1.000
_cell.angle_alpha   90.00
_cell.angle_beta   90.00
_cell.angle_gamma   90.00
#
_symmetry.space_group_name_H-M   'P 1'
#
loop_
_entity.id
_entity.type
_entity.pdbx_description
1 polymer ?
#
loop_
_entity_poly.entity_id
_entity_poly.type
_entity_poly.pdbx_seq_one_letter_code
_entity_poly.pdbx_strand_id
1 'polypeptide(L)'
;MFSTQTMRLFWWNEKKLQGKAKENYGDLLGCYLVEKISGKRVVWANPSKKSIANFFSPIYVTIGSILAQVTTNCIVWGSGIISKEYSIKKATFLAVRGPQTRAHLLNQGYEVP
;
A
#
# COMPACT_ATOMS: atom_id res chain seq x y z
N MET A 1 -6.06 -5.73 -25.05
CA MET A 1 -6.05 -5.55 -23.58
C MET A 1 -5.67 -4.11 -23.30
N PHE A 2 -6.61 -3.24 -22.91
CA PHE A 2 -6.30 -1.84 -22.64
C PHE A 2 -5.36 -1.77 -21.43
N SER A 3 -4.07 -1.63 -21.68
CA SER A 3 -3.09 -1.41 -20.62
C SER A 3 -3.46 -0.09 -19.96
N THR A 4 -3.92 -0.14 -18.70
CA THR A 4 -4.13 1.08 -17.92
C THR A 4 -2.76 1.74 -17.79
N GLN A 5 -2.63 2.96 -18.34
CA GLN A 5 -1.40 3.76 -18.27
C GLN A 5 -1.03 4.16 -16.84
N THR A 6 -1.91 3.85 -15.88
CA THR A 6 -1.78 4.23 -14.48
C THR A 6 -1.88 3.05 -13.53
N MET A 7 -1.25 3.20 -12.37
CA MET A 7 -1.37 2.32 -11.21
C MET A 7 -1.75 3.13 -9.98
N ARG A 8 -2.72 2.64 -9.21
CA ARG A 8 -3.14 3.28 -7.97
C ARG A 8 -2.27 2.78 -6.84
N LEU A 9 -1.58 3.69 -6.16
CA LEU A 9 -0.66 3.37 -5.07
C LEU A 9 -1.05 4.17 -3.83
N PHE A 10 -1.04 3.51 -2.68
CA PHE A 10 -0.97 4.18 -1.40
C PHE A 10 0.46 4.09 -0.86
N TRP A 11 1.06 5.26 -0.67
CA TRP A 11 2.22 5.46 0.19
C TRP A 11 1.90 6.59 1.15
N TRP A 12 2.68 6.69 2.23
CA TRP A 12 2.53 7.76 3.19
C TRP A 12 2.95 9.09 2.57
N ASN A 13 1.99 9.79 1.96
CA ASN A 13 2.23 11.05 1.28
C ASN A 13 2.07 12.20 2.27
N GLU A 14 3.16 12.70 2.83
CA GLU A 14 3.16 13.73 3.85
C GLU A 14 2.63 15.07 3.33
N LYS A 15 2.81 15.37 2.04
CA LYS A 15 2.24 16.57 1.42
C LYS A 15 0.71 16.55 1.47
N LYS A 16 0.09 15.41 1.10
CA LYS A 16 -1.37 15.25 1.04
C LYS A 16 -2.00 14.93 2.39
N LEU A 17 -1.28 14.24 3.27
CA LEU A 17 -1.80 13.80 4.57
C LEU A 17 -1.55 14.83 5.68
N GLN A 18 -0.41 15.54 5.64
CA GLN A 18 0.05 16.42 6.73
C GLN A 18 0.29 17.86 6.28
N GLY A 19 0.16 18.18 4.98
CA GLY A 19 0.40 19.52 4.47
C GLY A 19 1.87 19.96 4.49
N LYS A 20 2.81 19.01 4.61
CA LYS A 20 4.24 19.34 4.59
C LYS A 20 4.68 19.85 3.22
N ALA A 21 5.72 20.69 3.18
CA ALA A 21 6.30 21.19 1.94
C ALA A 21 7.15 20.14 1.19
N LYS A 22 7.74 19.20 1.94
CA LYS A 22 8.61 18.13 1.42
C LYS A 22 8.10 16.77 1.91
N GLU A 23 8.49 15.73 1.18
CA GLU A 23 8.16 14.34 1.51
C GLU A 23 9.38 13.69 2.17
N ASN A 24 9.13 12.73 3.04
CA ASN A 24 10.14 11.81 3.52
C ASN A 24 10.70 10.98 2.35
N TYR A 25 12.03 10.83 2.32
CA TYR A 25 12.71 10.06 1.28
C TYR A 25 12.21 8.61 1.20
N GLY A 26 12.07 7.93 2.35
CA GLY A 26 11.62 6.54 2.41
C GLY A 26 10.20 6.35 1.87
N ASP A 27 9.31 7.31 2.13
CA ASP A 27 7.94 7.27 1.65
C ASP A 27 7.84 7.52 0.14
N LEU A 28 8.72 8.37 -0.41
CA LEU A 28 8.81 8.60 -1.86
C LEU A 28 9.28 7.38 -2.64
N LEU A 29 10.09 6.50 -2.05
CA LEU A 29 10.65 5.33 -2.75
C LEU A 29 9.55 4.42 -3.31
N GLY A 30 8.43 4.27 -2.60
CA GLY A 30 7.31 3.45 -3.07
C GLY A 30 6.76 3.96 -4.42
N CYS A 31 6.53 5.27 -4.54
CA CYS A 31 6.08 5.88 -5.78
C CYS A 31 7.13 5.71 -6.89
N TYR A 32 8.38 6.05 -6.60
CA TYR A 32 9.48 5.99 -7.58
C TYR A 32 9.68 4.57 -8.13
N LEU A 33 9.79 3.57 -7.27
CA LEU A 33 10.07 2.19 -7.68
C LEU A 33 8.91 1.59 -8.48
N VAL A 34 7.66 1.87 -8.08
CA VAL A 34 6.50 1.36 -8.82
C VAL A 34 6.47 1.93 -10.24
N GLU A 35 6.72 3.23 -10.42
CA GLU A 35 6.78 3.82 -11.75
C GLU A 35 7.92 3.23 -12.59
N LYS A 36 9.11 3.07 -11.99
CA LYS A 36 10.28 2.54 -12.69
C LYS A 36 10.15 1.08 -13.11
N ILE A 37 9.59 0.23 -12.25
CA ILE A 37 9.46 -1.20 -12.51
C ILE A 37 8.30 -1.48 -13.45
N SER A 38 7.15 -0.81 -13.25
CA SER A 38 5.94 -1.09 -14.02
C SER A 38 5.87 -0.39 -15.37
N GLY A 39 6.64 0.70 -15.56
CA GLY A 39 6.49 1.60 -16.71
C GLY A 39 5.17 2.37 -16.73
N LYS A 40 4.37 2.31 -15.65
CA LYS A 40 3.08 2.98 -15.53
C LYS A 40 3.17 4.17 -14.59
N ARG A 41 2.37 5.20 -14.86
CA ARG A 41 2.29 6.37 -13.98
C ARG A 41 1.58 6.03 -12.68
N VAL A 42 2.10 6.47 -11.55
CA VAL A 42 1.45 6.27 -10.26
C VAL A 42 0.41 7.36 -10.00
N VAL A 43 -0.75 6.94 -9.51
CA VAL A 43 -1.82 7.82 -9.01
C VAL A 43 -1.99 7.52 -7.52
N TRP A 44 -1.79 8.54 -6.69
CA TRP A 44 -1.99 8.40 -5.25
C TRP A 44 -3.47 8.13 -4.93
N ALA A 45 -3.74 7.06 -4.18
CA ALA A 45 -5.08 6.70 -3.73
C ALA A 45 -5.07 6.45 -2.22
N ASN A 46 -6.02 7.06 -1.51
CA ASN A 46 -6.18 6.84 -0.08
C ASN A 46 -7.19 5.68 0.17
N PRO A 47 -6.76 4.56 0.79
CA PRO A 47 -7.65 3.42 1.06
C PRO A 47 -8.86 3.74 1.93
N SER A 48 -8.79 4.77 2.79
CA SER A 48 -9.91 5.16 3.66
C SER A 48 -11.01 5.94 2.92
N LYS A 49 -10.70 6.52 1.74
CA LYS A 49 -11.67 7.27 0.95
C LYS A 49 -12.39 6.33 -0.02
N LYS A 50 -13.72 6.31 0.04
CA LYS A 50 -14.54 5.60 -0.95
C LYS A 50 -14.36 6.25 -2.32
N SER A 51 -14.07 5.45 -3.34
CA SER A 51 -13.93 5.88 -4.72
C SER A 51 -14.52 4.82 -5.64
N ILE A 52 -15.23 5.25 -6.68
CA ILE A 52 -15.78 4.34 -7.72
C ILE A 52 -14.65 3.53 -8.38
N ALA A 53 -13.44 4.09 -8.47
CA ALA A 53 -12.28 3.39 -9.00
C ALA A 53 -11.92 2.10 -8.23
N ASN A 54 -12.33 1.98 -6.96
CA ASN A 54 -12.10 0.78 -6.14
C ASN A 54 -12.82 -0.46 -6.68
N PHE A 55 -13.91 -0.28 -7.45
CA PHE A 55 -14.63 -1.39 -8.07
C PHE A 55 -13.92 -1.94 -9.32
N PHE A 56 -13.04 -1.15 -9.93
CA PHE A 56 -12.39 -1.48 -11.21
C PHE A 56 -10.89 -1.69 -11.10
N SER A 57 -10.27 -1.21 -10.02
CA SER A 57 -8.82 -1.25 -9.86
C SER A 57 -8.42 -1.30 -8.39
N PRO A 58 -7.47 -2.19 -8.02
CA PRO A 58 -6.98 -2.26 -6.64
C PRO A 58 -6.11 -1.06 -6.30
N ILE A 59 -5.86 -0.87 -5.01
CA ILE A 59 -4.85 0.06 -4.49
C ILE A 59 -3.63 -0.76 -4.05
N TYR A 60 -2.47 -0.52 -4.66
CA TYR A 60 -1.24 -1.19 -4.25
C TYR A 60 -0.66 -0.54 -2.99
N VAL A 61 0.00 -1.34 -2.15
CA VAL A 61 0.72 -0.89 -0.95
C VAL A 61 2.05 -1.64 -0.89
N THR A 62 3.16 -0.96 -1.21
CA THR A 62 4.43 -1.63 -1.55
C THR A 62 5.53 -1.45 -0.51
N ILE A 63 5.72 -0.25 0.03
CA ILE A 63 6.83 0.07 0.93
C ILE A 63 6.29 0.78 2.18
N GLY A 64 7.04 0.69 3.28
CA GLY A 64 6.76 1.42 4.52
C GLY A 64 6.01 0.59 5.57
N SER A 65 5.93 1.13 6.78
CA SER A 65 5.27 0.52 7.94
C SER A 65 3.77 0.87 7.98
N ILE A 66 3.05 0.77 6.87
CA ILE A 66 1.73 1.41 6.69
C ILE A 66 0.57 0.42 6.59
N LEU A 67 0.75 -0.84 6.97
CA LEU A 67 -0.31 -1.86 6.86
C LEU A 67 -1.58 -1.54 7.65
N ALA A 68 -1.51 -0.72 8.70
CA ALA A 68 -2.71 -0.29 9.44
C ALA A 68 -3.71 0.50 8.56
N GLN A 69 -3.28 1.01 7.40
CA GLN A 69 -4.10 1.80 6.49
C GLN A 69 -4.80 0.98 5.40
N VAL A 70 -4.53 -0.32 5.29
CA VAL A 70 -5.10 -1.15 4.20
C VAL A 70 -6.60 -1.36 4.36
N THR A 71 -7.27 -1.66 3.25
CA THR A 71 -8.67 -2.08 3.18
C THR A 71 -8.82 -3.24 2.20
N THR A 72 -10.03 -3.78 2.06
CA THR A 72 -10.31 -4.94 1.19
C THR A 72 -9.97 -4.72 -0.28
N ASN A 73 -9.89 -3.47 -0.73
CA ASN A 73 -9.51 -3.12 -2.10
C ASN A 73 -7.99 -3.02 -2.30
N CYS A 74 -7.19 -3.34 -1.27
CA CYS A 74 -5.75 -3.21 -1.30
C CYS A 74 -5.05 -4.52 -1.69
N ILE A 75 -3.96 -4.38 -2.45
CA ILE A 75 -2.98 -5.44 -2.71
C ILE A 75 -1.67 -5.01 -2.08
N VAL A 76 -1.22 -5.78 -1.10
CA VAL A 76 0.03 -5.57 -0.39
C VAL A 76 1.15 -6.32 -1.09
N TRP A 77 2.21 -5.60 -1.46
CA TRP A 77 3.37 -6.16 -2.14
C TRP A 77 4.67 -5.59 -1.57
N GLY A 78 4.87 -5.79 -0.26
CA GLY A 78 6.11 -5.45 0.45
C GLY A 78 5.94 -4.55 1.68
N SER A 79 4.74 -4.04 1.96
CA SER A 79 4.50 -3.18 3.13
C SER A 79 4.47 -3.97 4.44
N GLY A 80 4.74 -3.27 5.55
CA GLY A 80 4.88 -3.85 6.89
C GLY A 80 3.99 -3.20 7.95
N ILE A 81 3.91 -3.85 9.11
CA ILE A 81 3.35 -3.22 10.31
C ILE A 81 4.36 -2.26 10.95
N ILE A 82 3.84 -1.21 11.60
CA ILE A 82 4.62 -0.34 12.48
C ILE A 82 4.64 -0.83 13.93
N SER A 83 3.50 -1.39 14.37
CA SER A 83 3.29 -1.93 15.71
C SER A 83 2.37 -3.15 15.60
N LYS A 84 2.52 -4.09 16.54
CA LYS A 84 1.66 -5.27 16.70
C LYS A 84 0.32 -4.93 17.38
N GLU A 85 0.18 -3.73 17.92
CA GLU A 85 -1.05 -3.28 18.59
C GLU A 85 -2.18 -3.01 17.60
N TYR A 86 -1.85 -2.74 16.33
CA TYR A 86 -2.85 -2.47 15.32
C TYR A 86 -3.39 -3.75 14.70
N SER A 87 -4.72 -3.89 14.70
CA SER A 87 -5.41 -4.87 13.88
C SER A 87 -5.33 -4.46 12.41
N ILE A 88 -5.03 -5.42 11.55
CA ILE A 88 -4.92 -5.19 10.11
C ILE A 88 -6.23 -5.60 9.48
N LYS A 89 -6.80 -4.75 8.62
CA LYS A 89 -8.01 -5.10 7.87
C LYS A 89 -7.67 -6.12 6.80
N LYS A 90 -8.68 -6.91 6.40
CA LYS A 90 -8.54 -7.85 5.27
C LYS A 90 -8.07 -7.10 4.01
N ALA A 91 -7.04 -7.65 3.38
CA ALA A 91 -6.48 -7.22 2.10
C ALA A 91 -5.89 -8.45 1.39
N THR A 92 -5.44 -8.29 0.16
CA THR A 92 -4.68 -9.34 -0.54
C THR A 92 -3.20 -9.16 -0.24
N PHE A 93 -2.52 -10.20 0.25
CA PHE A 93 -1.10 -10.13 0.60
C PHE A 93 -0.26 -10.97 -0.38
N LEU A 94 0.50 -10.31 -1.24
CA LEU A 94 1.40 -10.97 -2.23
C LEU A 94 2.87 -10.94 -1.78
N ALA A 95 3.23 -10.00 -0.92
CA ALA A 95 4.50 -9.97 -0.19
C ALA A 95 4.36 -9.01 1.01
N VAL A 96 5.12 -9.24 2.08
CA VAL A 96 5.08 -8.40 3.29
C VAL A 96 6.49 -8.09 3.79
N ARG A 97 6.63 -7.02 4.58
CA ARG A 97 7.95 -6.63 5.13
C ARG A 97 8.39 -7.52 6.29
N GLY A 98 9.18 -8.53 5.97
CA GLY A 98 9.92 -9.35 6.94
C GLY A 98 9.08 -10.29 7.79
N PRO A 99 9.73 -11.14 8.61
CA PRO A 99 9.08 -12.24 9.33
C PRO A 99 8.12 -11.78 10.42
N GLN A 100 8.37 -10.62 11.04
CA GLN A 100 7.50 -10.09 12.10
C GLN A 100 6.12 -9.68 11.57
N THR A 101 6.08 -9.02 10.40
CA THR A 101 4.81 -8.68 9.74
C THR A 101 4.07 -9.94 9.34
N ARG A 102 4.79 -10.91 8.76
CA ARG A 102 4.23 -12.20 8.33
C ARG A 102 3.56 -12.93 9.50
N ALA A 103 4.28 -13.10 10.62
CA ALA A 103 3.75 -13.76 11.81
C ALA A 103 2.51 -13.04 12.37
N HIS A 104 2.52 -11.70 12.40
CA HIS A 104 1.38 -10.92 12.89
C HIS A 104 0.11 -11.11 12.05
N LEU A 105 0.26 -11.23 10.73
CA LEU A 105 -0.86 -11.46 9.82
C LEU A 105 -1.35 -12.92 9.85
N LEU A 106 -0.44 -13.89 9.94
CA LEU A 106 -0.79 -15.30 10.13
C LEU A 106 -1.57 -15.52 11.43
N ASN A 107 -1.16 -14.86 12.52
CA ASN A 107 -1.88 -14.90 13.80
C ASN A 107 -3.29 -14.29 13.71
N GLN A 108 -3.56 -13.42 12.74
CA GLN A 108 -4.89 -12.88 12.44
C GLN A 108 -5.69 -13.76 11.47
N GLY A 109 -5.14 -14.89 11.02
CA GLY A 109 -5.79 -15.81 10.10
C GLY A 109 -5.74 -15.39 8.64
N TYR A 110 -4.83 -14.47 8.26
CA TYR A 110 -4.65 -14.11 6.86
C TYR A 110 -3.72 -15.08 6.14
N GLU A 111 -4.01 -15.31 4.85
CA GLU A 111 -3.09 -15.98 3.94
C GLU A 111 -1.97 -15.00 3.53
N VAL A 112 -0.74 -15.38 3.82
CA VAL A 112 0.45 -14.55 3.56
C VAL A 112 1.58 -15.47 3.09
N PRO A 113 2.34 -15.08 2.04
CA PRO A 113 3.51 -15.83 1.58
C PRO A 113 4.53 -16.05 2.69
#